data_AF-A0A2U3PVY7-F1
#
_entry.id   AF-A0A2U3PVY7-F1
#
_cell.length_a   1.000
_cell.length_b   1.000
_cell.length_c   1.000
_cell.angle_alpha   90.00
_cell.angle_beta   90.00
_cell.angle_gamma   90.00
#
_symmetry.space_group_name_H-M   'P 1'
#
loop_
_entity.id
_entity.type
_entity.pdbx_description
1 polymer ?
#
loop_
_entity_poly.entity_id
_entity_poly.type
_entity_poly.pdbx_seq_one_letter_code
_entity_poly.pdbx_strand_id
1 'polypeptide(L)'
;MPKQMLTVEDVETMLKRLSGAIERDQTYVDGLPRGLFSHQYDDDLWRNWRRGHRTFIGDLLATVGAMSPTDLRQLTDVASGFAPTAVRKVALETFAEVVGECVDADKTARQFFARVAREVVRQGRGKRPAGDPREAISQWFSDIDPLTIAQDPECGYPLDVRASMSVTPHRSRP
;
A
#
# COMPACT_ATOMS: atom_id res chain seq x y z
N MET A 1 26.58 9.83 -0.11
CA MET A 1 26.59 8.48 -0.72
C MET A 1 25.82 8.54 -2.04
N PRO A 2 26.23 7.80 -3.08
CA PRO A 2 25.48 7.77 -4.33
C PRO A 2 24.08 7.20 -4.09
N LYS A 3 23.07 7.84 -4.67
CA LYS A 3 21.69 7.40 -4.64
C LYS A 3 21.56 6.07 -5.38
N GLN A 4 21.30 4.99 -4.66
CA GLN A 4 21.07 3.69 -5.30
C GLN A 4 19.72 3.72 -6.01
N MET A 5 19.71 3.42 -7.32
CA MET A 5 18.49 3.43 -8.10
C MET A 5 17.62 2.23 -7.74
N LEU A 6 16.30 2.44 -7.69
CA LEU A 6 15.35 1.34 -7.57
C LEU A 6 15.45 0.41 -8.78
N THR A 7 15.26 -0.88 -8.53
CA THR A 7 15.16 -1.91 -9.57
C THR A 7 13.71 -2.34 -9.76
N VAL A 8 13.44 -3.09 -10.84
CA VAL A 8 12.15 -3.78 -11.03
C VAL A 8 11.85 -4.69 -9.83
N GLU A 9 12.86 -5.40 -9.32
CA GLU A 9 12.74 -6.29 -8.16
C GLU A 9 12.32 -5.55 -6.88
N ASP A 10 12.84 -4.34 -6.65
CA ASP A 10 12.43 -3.50 -5.51
C ASP A 10 10.92 -3.17 -5.58
N VAL A 11 10.43 -2.83 -6.78
CA VAL A 11 9.01 -2.51 -7.03
C VAL A 11 8.13 -3.75 -6.91
N GLU A 12 8.54 -4.87 -7.51
CA GLU A 12 7.86 -6.16 -7.38
C GLU A 12 7.72 -6.59 -5.93
N THR A 13 8.81 -6.47 -5.16
CA THR A 13 8.84 -6.85 -3.76
C THR A 13 7.86 -6.03 -2.96
N MET A 14 7.81 -4.72 -3.20
CA MET A 14 6.83 -3.84 -2.56
C MET A 14 5.39 -4.23 -2.93
N LEU A 15 5.08 -4.46 -4.20
CA LEU A 15 3.73 -4.85 -4.65
C LEU A 15 3.30 -6.22 -4.08
N LYS A 16 4.21 -7.22 -4.08
CA LYS A 16 3.97 -8.54 -3.47
C LYS A 16 3.71 -8.42 -1.97
N ARG A 17 4.48 -7.59 -1.26
CA ARG A 17 4.27 -7.31 0.17
C ARG A 17 2.91 -6.68 0.43
N LEU A 18 2.52 -5.67 -0.36
CA LEU A 18 1.21 -5.03 -0.26
C LEU A 18 0.06 -6.02 -0.48
N SER A 19 0.12 -6.81 -1.56
CA SER A 19 -0.91 -7.82 -1.85
C SER A 19 -1.04 -8.84 -0.71
N GLY A 20 0.09 -9.33 -0.18
CA GLY A 20 0.10 -10.23 0.97
C GLY A 20 -0.39 -9.57 2.26
N ALA A 21 -0.12 -8.29 2.49
CA ALA A 21 -0.65 -7.55 3.62
C ALA A 21 -2.17 -7.41 3.54
N ILE A 22 -2.72 -7.14 2.36
CA ILE A 22 -4.17 -7.04 2.13
C ILE A 22 -4.84 -8.40 2.39
N GLU A 23 -4.23 -9.49 1.95
CA GLU A 23 -4.72 -10.84 2.24
C GLU A 23 -4.73 -11.15 3.74
N ARG A 24 -3.63 -10.84 4.44
CA ARG A 24 -3.58 -11.00 5.91
C ARG A 24 -4.60 -10.12 6.63
N ASP A 25 -4.88 -8.93 6.11
CA ASP A 25 -5.91 -8.02 6.61
C ASP A 25 -7.30 -8.62 6.46
N GLN A 26 -7.64 -9.15 5.28
CA GLN A 26 -8.89 -9.85 5.04
C GLN A 26 -9.06 -11.04 6.00
N THR A 27 -8.06 -11.91 6.11
CA THR A 27 -8.13 -13.09 6.99
C THR A 27 -8.34 -12.70 8.45
N TYR A 28 -7.71 -11.61 8.90
CA TYR A 28 -7.90 -11.10 10.25
C TYR A 28 -9.34 -10.61 10.47
N VAL A 29 -9.86 -9.80 9.54
CA VAL A 29 -11.24 -9.27 9.58
C VAL A 29 -12.26 -10.41 9.56
N ASP A 30 -12.04 -11.43 8.74
CA ASP A 30 -12.92 -12.61 8.65
C ASP A 30 -13.01 -13.41 9.95
N GLY A 31 -11.98 -13.32 10.79
CA GLY A 31 -11.94 -13.96 12.11
C GLY A 31 -12.60 -13.16 13.22
N LEU A 32 -13.02 -11.90 12.99
CA LEU A 32 -13.61 -11.07 14.03
C LEU A 32 -15.10 -11.38 14.25
N PRO A 33 -15.60 -11.31 15.50
CA PRO A 33 -17.02 -11.40 15.77
C PRO A 33 -17.81 -10.29 15.05
N ARG A 34 -18.94 -10.66 14.43
CA ARG A 34 -19.83 -9.71 13.73
C ARG A 34 -20.26 -8.51 14.59
N GLY A 35 -20.37 -8.69 15.90
CA GLY A 35 -20.73 -7.63 16.84
C GLY A 35 -19.65 -6.56 17.08
N LEU A 36 -18.43 -6.73 16.53
CA LEU A 36 -17.37 -5.71 16.57
C LEU A 36 -17.43 -4.74 15.39
N PHE A 37 -18.28 -4.99 14.41
CA PHE A 37 -18.42 -4.13 13.24
C PHE A 37 -19.59 -3.16 13.43
N SER A 38 -19.46 -1.97 12.86
CA SER A 38 -20.59 -1.04 12.76
C SER A 38 -21.74 -1.72 12.00
N HIS A 39 -22.98 -1.38 12.33
CA HIS A 39 -24.14 -1.79 11.53
C HIS A 39 -24.10 -1.21 10.10
N GLN A 40 -23.30 -0.17 9.87
CA GLN A 40 -23.04 0.44 8.57
C GLN A 40 -21.89 -0.23 7.82
N TYR A 41 -21.19 -1.18 8.45
CA TYR A 41 -20.16 -1.97 7.80
C TYR A 41 -20.82 -2.91 6.78
N ASP A 42 -20.83 -2.47 5.52
CA ASP A 42 -21.11 -3.33 4.39
C ASP A 42 -19.90 -4.25 4.18
N ASP A 43 -19.97 -5.45 4.79
CA ASP A 43 -18.91 -6.46 4.69
C ASP A 43 -18.62 -6.82 3.22
N ASP A 44 -19.65 -6.84 2.37
CA ASP A 44 -19.47 -7.14 0.95
C ASP A 44 -18.72 -6.02 0.24
N LEU A 45 -19.03 -4.74 0.54
CA LEU A 45 -18.30 -3.59 0.00
C LEU A 45 -16.80 -3.70 0.33
N TRP A 46 -16.44 -3.89 1.60
CA TRP A 46 -15.03 -3.88 2.01
C TRP A 46 -14.27 -5.15 1.59
N ARG A 47 -14.94 -6.30 1.49
CA ARG A 47 -14.40 -7.52 0.86
C ARG A 47 -14.12 -7.31 -0.62
N ASN A 48 -15.09 -6.75 -1.34
CA ASN A 48 -14.95 -6.47 -2.77
C ASN A 48 -13.86 -5.42 -3.01
N TRP A 49 -13.76 -4.41 -2.14
CA TRP A 49 -12.70 -3.40 -2.17
C TRP A 49 -11.30 -4.03 -2.04
N ARG A 50 -11.07 -4.86 -1.01
CA ARG A 50 -9.80 -5.59 -0.83
C ARG A 50 -9.50 -6.50 -2.01
N ARG A 51 -10.51 -7.23 -2.52
CA ARG A 51 -10.37 -8.09 -3.70
C ARG A 51 -9.97 -7.28 -4.93
N GLY A 52 -10.65 -6.16 -5.19
CA GLY A 52 -10.37 -5.27 -6.32
C GLY A 52 -8.93 -4.73 -6.29
N HIS A 53 -8.46 -4.31 -5.11
CA HIS A 53 -7.06 -3.88 -4.93
C HIS A 53 -6.08 -5.02 -5.23
N ARG A 54 -6.33 -6.24 -4.73
CA ARG A 54 -5.45 -7.38 -5.01
C ARG A 54 -5.41 -7.75 -6.49
N THR A 55 -6.56 -7.74 -7.17
CA THR A 55 -6.64 -7.97 -8.61
C THR A 55 -5.79 -6.95 -9.36
N PHE A 56 -5.99 -5.66 -9.07
CA PHE A 56 -5.24 -4.60 -9.74
C PHE A 56 -3.74 -4.64 -9.43
N ILE A 57 -3.33 -4.96 -8.20
CA ILE A 57 -1.91 -5.19 -7.88
C ILE A 57 -1.34 -6.35 -8.70
N GLY A 58 -2.14 -7.40 -8.98
CA GLY A 58 -1.78 -8.47 -9.90
C GLY A 58 -1.48 -7.96 -11.31
N ASP A 59 -2.30 -7.05 -11.83
CA ASP A 59 -2.08 -6.42 -13.15
C ASP A 59 -0.82 -5.54 -13.18
N LEU A 60 -0.55 -4.81 -12.09
CA LEU A 60 0.70 -4.06 -11.95
C LEU A 60 1.91 -5.01 -11.94
N LEU A 61 1.83 -6.12 -11.19
CA LEU A 61 2.89 -7.14 -11.16
C LEU A 61 3.14 -7.78 -12.53
N ALA A 62 2.09 -7.98 -13.34
CA ALA A 62 2.23 -8.52 -14.68
C ALA A 62 2.98 -7.60 -15.65
N THR A 63 3.06 -6.30 -15.34
CA THR A 63 3.59 -5.26 -16.25
C THR A 63 4.84 -4.54 -15.71
N VAL A 64 5.22 -4.77 -14.46
CA VAL A 64 6.38 -4.14 -13.81
C VAL A 64 7.70 -4.44 -14.52
N GLY A 65 7.84 -5.63 -15.11
CA GLY A 65 9.03 -6.02 -15.88
C GLY A 65 9.25 -5.17 -17.14
N ALA A 66 8.23 -4.46 -17.62
CA ALA A 66 8.33 -3.56 -18.77
C ALA A 66 8.72 -2.11 -18.39
N MET A 67 8.96 -1.82 -17.11
CA MET A 67 9.40 -0.49 -16.68
C MET A 67 10.82 -0.19 -17.20
N SER A 68 10.97 0.99 -17.79
CA SER A 68 12.27 1.45 -18.30
C SER A 68 13.16 1.99 -17.16
N PRO A 69 14.49 2.11 -17.38
CA PRO A 69 15.38 2.77 -16.44
C PRO A 69 14.96 4.21 -16.11
N THR A 70 14.31 4.91 -17.04
CA THR A 70 13.78 6.26 -16.83
C THR A 70 12.60 6.25 -15.85
N ASP A 71 11.70 5.29 -15.99
CA ASP A 71 10.56 5.13 -15.06
C ASP A 71 11.05 4.83 -13.64
N LEU A 72 12.03 3.92 -13.51
CA LEU A 72 12.66 3.58 -12.23
C LEU A 72 13.39 4.77 -11.60
N ARG A 73 14.06 5.61 -12.40
CA ARG A 73 14.72 6.83 -11.91
C ARG A 73 13.71 7.81 -11.34
N GLN A 74 12.61 8.06 -12.05
CA GLN A 74 11.55 8.93 -11.56
C GLN A 74 10.98 8.42 -10.23
N LEU A 75 10.75 7.12 -10.12
CA LEU A 75 10.27 6.51 -8.88
C LEU A 75 11.30 6.64 -7.75
N THR A 76 12.58 6.48 -8.07
CA THR A 76 13.69 6.66 -7.12
C THR A 76 13.73 8.11 -6.61
N ASP A 77 13.49 9.09 -7.47
CA ASP A 77 13.42 10.51 -7.10
C ASP A 77 12.30 10.78 -6.10
N VAL A 78 11.13 10.20 -6.34
CA VAL A 78 9.99 10.30 -5.41
C VAL A 78 10.29 9.61 -4.08
N ALA A 79 10.74 8.35 -4.11
CA ALA A 79 11.02 7.56 -2.91
C ALA A 79 12.07 8.21 -2.01
N SER A 80 13.12 8.79 -2.60
CA SER A 80 14.19 9.46 -1.85
C SER A 80 13.82 10.86 -1.36
N GLY A 81 13.03 11.62 -2.14
CA GLY A 81 12.77 13.04 -1.89
C GLY A 81 11.54 13.35 -1.05
N PHE A 82 10.64 12.38 -0.87
CA PHE A 82 9.38 12.55 -0.15
C PHE A 82 9.24 11.54 1.00
N ALA A 83 8.50 11.95 2.03
CA ALA A 83 8.17 11.11 3.17
C ALA A 83 7.33 9.91 2.71
N PRO A 84 7.63 8.68 3.16
CA PRO A 84 6.86 7.49 2.78
C PRO A 84 5.35 7.63 3.01
N THR A 85 4.94 8.30 4.08
CA THR A 85 3.53 8.56 4.41
C THR A 85 2.83 9.47 3.41
N ALA A 86 3.55 10.46 2.84
CA ALA A 86 3.00 11.33 1.81
C ALA A 86 2.80 10.56 0.49
N VAL A 87 3.78 9.72 0.13
CA VAL A 87 3.66 8.88 -1.07
C VAL A 87 2.57 7.82 -0.91
N ARG A 88 2.49 7.19 0.27
CA ARG A 88 1.43 6.25 0.64
C ARG A 88 0.05 6.83 0.37
N LYS A 89 -0.19 8.04 0.87
CA LYS A 89 -1.49 8.70 0.74
C LYS A 89 -1.88 8.85 -0.73
N VAL A 90 -0.98 9.40 -1.55
CA VAL A 90 -1.23 9.57 -2.98
C VAL A 90 -1.43 8.24 -3.70
N ALA A 91 -0.63 7.22 -3.36
CA ALA A 91 -0.76 5.91 -3.96
C ALA A 91 -2.09 5.23 -3.60
N LEU A 92 -2.54 5.32 -2.34
CA LEU A 92 -3.84 4.81 -1.90
C LEU A 92 -5.01 5.55 -2.55
N GLU A 93 -4.94 6.89 -2.66
CA GLU A 93 -5.92 7.68 -3.40
C GLU A 93 -5.98 7.25 -4.88
N THR A 94 -4.82 7.05 -5.51
CA THR A 94 -4.75 6.58 -6.91
C THR A 94 -5.33 5.17 -7.04
N PHE A 95 -5.06 4.27 -6.09
CA PHE A 95 -5.66 2.93 -6.06
C PHE A 95 -7.19 2.98 -5.96
N ALA A 96 -7.72 3.82 -5.06
CA ALA A 96 -9.15 3.98 -4.85
C ALA A 96 -9.86 4.47 -6.12
N GLU A 97 -9.25 5.41 -6.85
CA GLU A 97 -9.79 5.92 -8.11
C GLU A 97 -9.87 4.85 -9.21
N VAL A 98 -8.90 3.93 -9.27
CA VAL A 98 -8.89 2.84 -10.26
C VAL A 98 -9.89 1.74 -9.89
N VAL A 99 -9.91 1.32 -8.62
CA VAL A 99 -10.80 0.23 -8.16
C VAL A 99 -12.27 0.68 -8.09
N GLY A 100 -12.53 1.96 -7.84
CA GLY A 100 -13.88 2.54 -7.82
C GLY A 100 -14.51 2.81 -9.19
N GLU A 101 -14.00 2.20 -10.27
CA GLU A 101 -14.50 2.30 -11.65
C GLU A 101 -14.50 3.72 -12.26
N CYS A 102 -13.83 4.70 -11.67
CA CYS A 102 -13.90 6.09 -12.12
C CYS A 102 -13.00 6.38 -13.34
N VAL A 103 -12.06 5.49 -13.68
CA VAL A 103 -11.14 5.72 -14.80
C VAL A 103 -10.65 4.40 -15.42
N ASP A 104 -10.74 4.30 -16.74
CA ASP A 104 -10.09 3.28 -17.59
C ASP A 104 -8.54 3.38 -17.60
N ALA A 105 -7.97 4.15 -16.66
CA ALA A 105 -6.59 4.60 -16.67
C ALA A 105 -5.71 3.76 -15.75
N ASP A 106 -4.42 3.67 -16.13
CA ASP A 106 -3.34 3.05 -15.35
C ASP A 106 -3.31 1.52 -15.30
N LYS A 107 -3.64 0.86 -16.43
CA LYS A 107 -3.59 -0.62 -16.62
C LYS A 107 -2.18 -1.23 -16.53
N THR A 108 -1.15 -0.42 -16.32
CA THR A 108 0.24 -0.88 -16.24
C THR A 108 0.98 -0.24 -15.07
N ALA A 109 1.96 -0.94 -14.52
CA ALA A 109 2.86 -0.43 -13.48
C ALA A 109 3.46 0.93 -13.86
N ARG A 110 3.91 1.08 -15.11
CA ARG A 110 4.47 2.33 -15.62
C ARG A 110 3.49 3.50 -15.48
N GLN A 111 2.26 3.33 -15.98
CA GLN A 111 1.26 4.39 -15.96
C GLN A 111 0.87 4.76 -14.52
N PHE A 112 0.61 3.75 -13.69
CA PHE A 112 0.29 3.91 -12.28
C PHE A 112 1.38 4.69 -11.53
N PHE A 113 2.63 4.23 -11.58
CA PHE A 113 3.73 4.88 -10.86
C PHE A 113 4.09 6.26 -11.44
N ALA A 114 3.91 6.48 -12.74
CA ALA A 114 4.07 7.80 -13.33
C ALA A 114 3.00 8.78 -12.80
N ARG A 115 1.75 8.33 -12.62
CA ARG A 115 0.68 9.14 -12.00
C ARG A 115 0.99 9.44 -10.55
N VAL A 116 1.30 8.43 -9.74
CA VAL A 116 1.69 8.61 -8.33
C VAL A 116 2.84 9.61 -8.22
N ALA A 117 3.88 9.47 -9.05
CA ALA A 117 5.01 10.38 -9.05
C ALA A 117 4.61 11.82 -9.40
N ARG A 118 3.81 12.02 -10.45
CA ARG A 118 3.31 13.36 -10.81
C ARG A 118 2.48 13.98 -9.69
N GLU A 119 1.60 13.21 -9.07
CA GLU A 119 0.71 13.70 -8.01
C GLU A 119 1.48 14.05 -6.73
N VAL A 120 2.43 13.21 -6.30
CA VAL A 120 3.31 13.54 -5.15
C VAL A 120 4.07 14.85 -5.40
N VAL A 121 4.66 14.99 -6.59
CA VAL A 121 5.40 16.21 -6.97
C VAL A 121 4.49 17.43 -7.02
N ARG A 122 3.29 17.29 -7.63
CA ARG A 122 2.28 18.35 -7.74
C ARG A 122 1.79 18.83 -6.39
N GLN A 123 1.51 17.91 -5.47
CA GLN A 123 1.07 18.26 -4.12
C GLN A 123 2.21 18.94 -3.33
N GLY A 124 3.47 18.57 -3.58
CA GLY A 124 4.65 19.20 -2.98
C GLY A 124 4.77 19.04 -1.46
N ARG A 125 3.82 18.34 -0.82
CA ARG A 125 3.75 18.09 0.62
C ARG A 125 4.66 16.93 1.00
N GLY A 126 5.23 16.99 2.20
CA GLY A 126 6.04 15.91 2.75
C GLY A 126 7.41 15.74 2.09
N LYS A 127 7.97 16.80 1.45
CA LYS A 127 9.38 16.80 1.06
C LYS A 127 10.26 16.53 2.28
N ARG A 128 11.30 15.74 2.09
CA ARG A 128 12.28 15.41 3.15
C ARG A 128 13.70 15.51 2.60
N PRO A 129 14.72 15.57 3.48
CA PRO A 129 16.10 15.34 3.07
C PRO A 129 16.21 13.99 2.33
N ALA A 130 17.06 13.95 1.31
CA ALA A 130 17.23 12.76 0.49
C ALA A 130 17.60 11.54 1.36
N GLY A 131 16.78 10.49 1.29
CA GLY A 131 17.00 9.22 1.99
C GLY A 131 17.26 8.06 1.04
N ASP A 132 17.49 6.87 1.61
CA ASP A 132 17.56 5.63 0.84
C ASP A 132 16.19 5.34 0.19
N PRO A 133 16.10 5.31 -1.15
CA PRO A 133 14.85 5.03 -1.85
C PRO A 133 14.35 3.60 -1.63
N ARG A 134 15.22 2.61 -1.40
CA ARG A 134 14.82 1.21 -1.17
C ARG A 134 14.18 1.04 0.20
N GLU A 135 14.79 1.64 1.21
CA GLU A 135 14.19 1.70 2.54
C GLU A 135 12.84 2.42 2.46
N ALA A 136 12.79 3.55 1.76
CA ALA A 136 11.57 4.36 1.66
C ALA A 136 10.41 3.65 0.97
N ILE A 137 10.64 3.01 -0.19
CA ILE A 137 9.58 2.31 -0.93
C ILE A 137 9.02 1.14 -0.12
N SER A 138 9.85 0.50 0.72
CA SER A 138 9.40 -0.57 1.62
C SER A 138 8.46 -0.07 2.73
N GLN A 139 8.49 1.23 3.04
CA GLN A 139 7.67 1.89 4.05
C GLN A 139 6.42 2.58 3.48
N TRP A 140 6.20 2.51 2.16
CA TRP A 140 5.03 3.13 1.53
C TRP A 140 3.72 2.50 1.98
N PHE A 141 3.71 1.23 2.37
CA PHE A 141 2.51 0.58 2.84
C PHE A 141 2.77 -0.12 4.17
N SER A 142 1.76 -0.09 5.03
CA SER A 142 1.80 -0.77 6.33
C SER A 142 1.41 -2.24 6.16
N ASP A 143 2.05 -3.13 6.91
CA ASP A 143 1.62 -4.53 7.04
C ASP A 143 0.29 -4.67 7.80
N ILE A 144 -0.02 -3.68 8.64
CA ILE A 144 -1.25 -3.60 9.43
C ILE A 144 -2.15 -2.54 8.79
N ASP A 145 -3.36 -2.93 8.43
CA ASP A 145 -4.33 -2.04 7.77
C ASP A 145 -3.72 -1.33 6.53
N PRO A 146 -3.28 -2.11 5.52
CA PRO A 146 -2.54 -1.59 4.36
C PRO A 146 -3.35 -0.54 3.58
N LEU A 147 -4.67 -0.73 3.49
CA LEU A 147 -5.61 0.12 2.77
C LEU A 147 -6.27 1.19 3.63
N THR A 148 -5.87 1.34 4.90
CA THR A 148 -6.43 2.32 5.85
C THR A 148 -7.94 2.19 6.08
N ILE A 149 -8.53 1.01 5.85
CA ILE A 149 -9.97 0.77 5.98
C ILE A 149 -10.39 0.90 7.45
N ALA A 150 -9.56 0.44 8.39
CA ALA A 150 -9.89 0.53 9.81
C ALA A 150 -9.90 1.98 10.35
N GLN A 151 -9.36 2.93 9.57
CA GLN A 151 -9.41 4.36 9.89
C GLN A 151 -10.72 5.01 9.44
N ASP A 152 -11.52 4.30 8.62
CA ASP A 152 -12.83 4.76 8.22
C ASP A 152 -13.80 4.70 9.43
N PRO A 153 -14.43 5.83 9.81
CA PRO A 153 -15.39 5.87 10.92
C PRO A 153 -16.56 4.89 10.75
N GLU A 154 -16.94 4.57 9.52
CA GLU A 154 -18.03 3.65 9.21
C GLU A 154 -17.62 2.18 9.37
N CYS A 155 -16.31 1.91 9.44
CA CYS A 155 -15.78 0.55 9.52
C CYS A 155 -15.91 -0.07 10.93
N GLY A 156 -15.46 0.66 11.95
CA GLY A 156 -15.74 0.35 13.35
C GLY A 156 -15.01 -0.85 13.99
N TYR A 157 -14.13 -1.58 13.29
CA TYR A 157 -13.36 -2.68 13.92
C TYR A 157 -12.04 -2.19 14.57
N PRO A 158 -11.70 -2.63 15.80
CA PRO A 158 -10.54 -2.12 16.54
C PRO A 158 -9.20 -2.60 15.96
N LEU A 159 -8.32 -1.65 15.61
CA LEU A 159 -6.91 -1.92 15.24
C LEU A 159 -6.10 -2.55 16.39
N ASP A 160 -6.47 -2.27 17.64
CA ASP A 160 -5.70 -2.59 18.85
C ASP A 160 -5.54 -4.08 19.15
N VAL A 161 -6.37 -4.95 18.54
CA VAL A 161 -6.25 -6.40 18.75
C VAL A 161 -5.02 -6.97 18.02
N ARG A 162 -4.56 -6.35 16.92
CA ARG A 162 -3.39 -6.83 16.15
C ARG A 162 -2.04 -6.53 16.80
N ALA A 163 -1.90 -5.39 17.47
CA ALA A 163 -0.67 -5.07 18.23
C ALA A 163 -0.49 -5.99 19.44
N SER A 164 -1.59 -6.52 19.98
CA SER A 164 -1.61 -7.41 21.15
C SER A 164 -1.19 -8.85 20.84
N MET A 165 -1.39 -9.33 19.59
CA MET A 165 -1.05 -10.70 19.19
C MET A 165 0.39 -10.89 18.69
N SER A 166 1.13 -9.79 18.48
CA SER A 166 2.54 -9.82 18.05
C SER A 166 3.52 -9.85 19.23
N VAL A 167 3.03 -9.84 20.48
CA VAL A 167 3.85 -9.99 21.69
C VAL A 167 3.41 -11.24 22.45
N THR A 168 3.93 -12.39 22.05
CA THR A 168 4.09 -13.51 23.00
C THR A 168 5.58 -13.78 23.14
N PRO A 169 6.26 -13.32 24.21
CA PRO A 169 7.56 -13.83 24.56
C PRO A 169 7.36 -15.27 25.03
N HIS A 170 7.99 -16.21 24.32
CA HIS A 170 8.17 -17.57 24.78
C HIS A 170 8.94 -17.54 26.11
N ARG A 171 8.20 -17.58 27.23
CA ARG A 171 8.78 -17.85 28.55
C ARG A 171 8.91 -19.36 28.68
N SER A 172 10.10 -19.86 28.34
CA SER A 172 10.60 -21.11 28.90
C SER A 172 10.60 -20.95 30.42
N ARG A 173 9.86 -21.82 31.11
CA ARG A 173 9.90 -21.94 32.58
C ARG A 173 10.93 -23.01 32.96
N PRO A 174 11.55 -22.86 34.15
CA PRO A 174 12.74 -23.59 34.57
C PRO A 174 12.46 -25.07 34.87
#